data_AF-A0A931QA79-F1
#
_entry.id   AF-A0A931QA79-F1
#
_cell.length_a   1.000
_cell.length_b   1.000
_cell.length_c   1.000
_cell.angle_alpha   90.00
_cell.angle_beta   90.00
_cell.angle_gamma   90.00
#
_symmetry.space_group_name_H-M   'P 1'
#
loop_
_entity.id
_entity.type
_entity.pdbx_description
1 polymer ?
#
loop_
_entity_poly.entity_id
_entity_poly.type
_entity_poly.pdbx_seq_one_letter_code
_entity_poly.pdbx_strand_id
1 'polypeptide(L)' 'MPRICARPTCDVAATATMTYGYAARTVWVDDLIPEAYPESYDLCSRHADRLTVPQGWVLTDRRTLLRLPFAGMGGDVAV' A
#
# COMPACT_ATOMS: atom_id res chain seq x y z
N MET A 1 -3.18 -3.56 -20.74
CA MET A 1 -2.47 -2.35 -20.29
C MET A 1 -1.93 -2.60 -18.89
N PRO A 2 -0.72 -2.12 -18.53
CA PRO A 2 -0.25 -2.23 -17.16
C PRO A 2 -1.12 -1.36 -16.25
N ARG A 3 -1.46 -1.88 -15.07
CA ARG A 3 -2.16 -1.10 -14.05
C ARG A 3 -1.17 -0.12 -13.43
N ILE A 4 -1.58 1.14 -13.32
CA ILE A 4 -0.78 2.20 -12.72
C ILE A 4 -1.18 2.41 -11.26
N CYS A 5 -0.27 2.97 -10.48
CA CYS A 5 -0.55 3.31 -9.10
C CYS A 5 -1.74 4.28 -8.99
N ALA A 6 -2.66 4.01 -8.06
CA ALA A 6 -3.83 4.84 -7.78
C ALA A 6 -3.49 6.16 -7.06
N ARG A 7 -2.22 6.37 -6.67
CA ARG A 7 -1.79 7.61 -6.02
C ARG A 7 -1.68 8.71 -7.08
N PRO A 8 -2.30 9.89 -6.88
CA PRO A 8 -2.21 10.98 -7.84
C PRO A 8 -0.73 11.35 -7.99
N THR A 9 -0.35 11.71 -9.22
CA THR A 9 1.04 12.02 -9.62
C THR A 9 2.00 10.82 -9.64
N CYS A 10 1.51 9.59 -9.51
CA CYS A 10 2.33 8.39 -9.64
C CYS A 10 1.96 7.57 -10.88
N ASP A 11 2.84 7.56 -11.88
CA ASP A 11 2.65 6.80 -13.13
C ASP A 11 3.39 5.46 -13.12
N VAL A 12 3.81 4.99 -11.93
CA VAL A 12 4.56 3.75 -11.77
C VAL A 12 3.61 2.55 -11.86
N ALA A 13 4.07 1.46 -12.49
CA ALA A 13 3.33 0.20 -12.53
C ALA A 13 2.98 -0.29 -11.13
N ALA A 14 1.73 -0.69 -10.93
CA ALA A 14 1.29 -1.28 -9.70
C ALA A 14 1.88 -2.69 -9.52
N THR A 15 2.23 -3.01 -8.29
CA THR A 15 2.80 -4.31 -7.90
C THR A 15 2.11 -4.88 -6.66
N ALA A 16 1.19 -4.13 -6.07
CA ALA A 16 0.44 -4.49 -4.88
C ALA A 16 -0.99 -3.99 -5.00
N THR A 17 -1.89 -4.63 -4.28
CA THR A 17 -3.28 -4.19 -4.19
C THR A 17 -3.67 -3.99 -2.72
N MET A 18 -4.22 -2.82 -2.43
CA MET A 18 -4.68 -2.42 -1.10
C MET A 18 -6.20 -2.52 -1.02
N THR A 19 -6.73 -3.20 -0.02
CA THR A 19 -8.18 -3.40 0.18
C THR A 19 -8.64 -2.88 1.54
N TYR A 20 -9.73 -2.12 1.57
CA TYR A 20 -10.30 -1.58 2.81
C TYR A 20 -11.41 -2.45 3.38
N GLY A 21 -11.15 -3.08 4.53
CA GLY A 21 -12.15 -3.74 5.35
C GLY A 21 -12.77 -2.79 6.38
N TYR A 22 -13.70 -1.94 5.94
CA TYR A 22 -14.34 -0.95 6.83
C TYR A 22 -14.97 -1.56 8.09
N ALA A 23 -15.63 -2.71 7.95
CA ALA A 23 -16.24 -3.41 9.09
C ALA A 23 -15.21 -3.88 10.12
N ALA A 24 -14.05 -4.36 9.65
CA ALA A 24 -12.95 -4.85 10.48
C ALA A 24 -11.95 -3.74 10.87
N ARG A 25 -12.14 -2.50 10.39
CA ARG A 25 -11.16 -1.41 10.47
C ARG A 25 -9.75 -1.88 10.10
N THR A 26 -9.67 -2.68 9.04
CA THR A 26 -8.42 -3.31 8.61
C THR A 26 -8.16 -2.95 7.17
N VAL A 27 -6.92 -2.63 6.86
CA VAL A 27 -6.43 -2.49 5.49
C VAL A 27 -5.53 -3.68 5.20
N TRP A 28 -5.83 -4.39 4.12
CA TRP A 28 -4.99 -5.47 3.62
C TRP A 28 -4.17 -4.97 2.44
N VAL A 29 -2.90 -5.36 2.40
CA VAL A 29 -2.04 -5.17 1.24
C VAL A 29 -1.61 -6.54 0.78
N ASP A 30 -2.03 -6.92 -0.42
CA ASP A 30 -1.71 -8.19 -1.04
C ASP A 30 -0.81 -7.95 -2.27
N ASP A 31 -0.19 -9.02 -2.79
CA ASP A 31 0.48 -8.94 -4.09
C ASP A 31 -0.54 -8.53 -5.16
N LEU A 32 -0.09 -7.90 -6.25
CA LEU A 32 -0.99 -7.39 -7.29
C LEU A 32 -1.98 -8.49 -7.71
N ILE A 33 -3.26 -8.26 -7.40
CA ILE A 33 -4.29 -9.24 -7.73
C ILE A 33 -4.69 -9.11 -9.20
N PRO A 34 -5.04 -10.23 -9.86
CA PRO A 34 -5.37 -10.21 -11.28
C PRO A 34 -6.66 -9.44 -11.58
N GLU A 35 -7.60 -9.38 -10.63
CA GLU A 35 -8.91 -8.76 -10.79
C GLU A 35 -9.06 -7.52 -9.89
N ALA A 36 -9.57 -6.41 -10.43
CA ALA A 36 -9.84 -5.23 -9.61
C ALA A 36 -11.12 -5.46 -8.81
N TYR A 37 -11.06 -5.28 -7.49
CA TYR A 37 -12.27 -5.13 -6.68
C TYR A 37 -12.60 -3.64 -6.50
N PRO A 38 -13.89 -3.28 -6.42
CA PRO A 38 -14.32 -1.89 -6.27
C PRO A 38 -13.81 -1.23 -4.96
N GLU A 39 -13.53 -2.04 -3.94
CA GLU A 39 -12.96 -1.59 -2.66
C GLU A 39 -11.43 -1.75 -2.57
N SER A 40 -10.78 -1.97 -3.71
CA SER A 40 -9.35 -2.17 -3.82
C SER A 40 -8.66 -1.08 -4.65
N TYR A 41 -7.42 -0.77 -4.28
CA TYR A 41 -6.58 0.23 -4.90
C TYR A 41 -5.22 -0.36 -5.25
N ASP A 42 -4.82 -0.22 -6.50
CA ASP A 42 -3.53 -0.73 -6.96
C ASP A 42 -2.41 0.27 -6.64
N LEU A 43 -1.36 -0.20 -5.96
CA LEU A 43 -0.23 0.59 -5.50
C LEU A 43 1.08 0.04 -6.09
N CYS A 44 2.02 0.93 -6.39
CA CYS A 44 3.41 0.52 -6.65
C CYS A 44 4.10 0.14 -5.34
N SER A 45 5.20 -0.62 -5.42
CA SER A 45 6.00 -1.05 -4.25
C SER A 45 6.29 0.11 -3.29
N ARG A 46 6.76 1.24 -3.82
CA ARG A 46 7.07 2.45 -3.05
C ARG A 46 5.90 2.96 -2.19
N HIS A 47 4.69 2.96 -2.74
CA HIS A 47 3.50 3.47 -2.05
C HIS A 47 2.87 2.43 -1.15
N ALA A 48 2.96 1.14 -1.49
CA ALA A 48 2.59 0.07 -0.60
C ALA A 48 3.47 0.06 0.67
N ASP A 49 4.79 0.27 0.53
CA ASP A 49 5.74 0.27 1.65
C ASP A 49 5.61 1.49 2.57
N ARG A 50 5.13 2.63 2.03
CA ARG A 50 4.90 3.87 2.79
C ARG A 50 3.44 4.06 3.21
N LEU A 51 2.59 3.07 2.98
CA LEU A 51 1.18 3.16 3.27
C LEU A 51 0.96 3.38 4.77
N THR A 52 0.20 4.41 5.12
CA THR A 52 -0.22 4.69 6.49
C THR A 52 -1.73 4.62 6.57
N VAL A 53 -2.23 3.92 7.58
CA VAL A 53 -3.67 3.77 7.82
C VAL A 53 -4.14 4.77 8.88
N PRO A 54 -5.45 5.14 8.89
CA PRO A 54 -5.99 6.02 9.92
C PRO A 54 -5.80 5.45 11.34
N GLN A 55 -5.81 6.32 12.36
CA GLN A 55 -5.68 5.88 13.74
C GLN A 55 -6.78 4.88 14.12
N GLY A 56 -6.39 3.80 14.80
CA GLY A 56 -7.31 2.73 15.21
C GLY A 56 -7.64 1.72 14.11
N TRP A 57 -6.98 1.81 12.95
CA TRP A 57 -7.02 0.78 11.92
C TRP A 57 -5.80 -0.14 12.00
N VAL A 58 -5.99 -1.38 11.56
CA VAL A 58 -4.92 -2.37 11.44
C VAL A 58 -4.44 -2.41 10.00
N LEU A 59 -3.12 -2.33 9.79
CA LEU A 59 -2.51 -2.59 8.49
C LEU A 59 -1.96 -4.02 8.47
N THR A 60 -2.43 -4.83 7.54
CA THR A 60 -1.96 -6.21 7.34
C THR A 60 -1.32 -6.35 5.97
N ASP A 61 0.01 -6.35 5.93
CA ASP A 61 0.76 -6.64 4.70
C ASP A 61 0.95 -8.16 4.54
N ARG A 62 0.38 -8.69 3.46
CA ARG A 62 0.30 -10.10 3.10
C ARG A 62 1.11 -10.42 1.85
N ARG A 63 1.86 -9.45 1.31
CA ARG A 63 2.70 -9.64 0.11
C ARG A 63 3.78 -10.67 0.36
N THR A 64 4.00 -11.53 -0.63
CA THR A 64 4.83 -12.74 -0.48
C THR A 64 6.34 -12.42 -0.50
N LEU A 65 6.79 -11.33 -1.13
CA LEU A 65 8.23 -11.16 -1.48
C LEU A 65 8.87 -9.77 -1.23
N LEU A 66 8.33 -8.91 -0.37
CA LEU A 66 8.95 -7.60 -0.05
C LEU A 66 9.26 -7.37 1.44
N ARG A 67 9.68 -8.42 2.16
CA ARG A 67 10.29 -8.27 3.49
C ARG A 67 11.79 -7.95 3.39
N LEU A 68 12.14 -6.73 2.95
CA LEU A 68 13.39 -6.11 3.40
C LEU A 68 13.07 -5.22 4.62
N PRO A 69 13.71 -5.44 5.78
CA PRO A 69 13.43 -4.66 6.98
C PRO A 69 14.14 -3.29 6.92
N PHE A 70 13.37 -2.22 7.14
CA PHE A 70 13.76 -0.82 7.45
C PHE A 70 14.46 0.04 6.38
N ALA A 71 13.77 1.09 5.94
CA ALA A 71 14.38 2.37 5.54
C ALA A 71 13.68 3.52 6.29
N GLY A 72 13.92 3.57 7.60
CA GLY A 72 13.75 4.80 8.37
C GLY A 72 15.07 5.58 8.36
N MET A 73 15.12 6.72 7.67
CA MET A 73 15.94 7.87 8.05
C MET A 73 15.46 9.11 7.29
N GLY A 74 15.15 10.18 8.01
CA GLY A 74 14.76 11.47 7.46
C GLY A 74 13.65 12.19 8.23
N GLY A 75 13.67 12.12 9.57
CA GLY A 75 13.04 13.15 10.37
C GLY A 75 13.96 14.35 10.40
N ASP A 76 13.55 15.47 9.84
CA ASP A 76 14.01 16.78 10.28
C ASP A 76 13.23 17.14 11.55
N VAL A 77 13.92 17.06 12.69
CA VAL A 77 13.56 17.89 13.84
C VAL A 77 14.14 19.26 13.55
N ALA A 78 13.28 20.22 13.21
CA ALA A 78 13.66 21.62 13.20
C ALA A 78 14.02 22.02 14.64
N VAL A 79 15.30 22.33 14.86
CA VAL A 79 15.81 23.04 16.04
C VAL A 79 15.47 24.52 15.96
#